data_AF-A0A3N7E057-F1
#
_entry.id   AF-A0A3N7E057-F1
#
_cell.length_a   1.000
_cell.length_b   1.000
_cell.length_c   1.000
_cell.angle_alpha   90.00
_cell.angle_beta   90.00
_cell.angle_gamma   90.00
#
_symmetry.space_group_name_H-M   'P 1'
#
loop_
_entity.id
_entity.type
_entity.pdbx_description
1 polymer ?
#
loop_
_entity_poly.entity_id
_entity_poly.type
_entity_poly.pdbx_seq_one_letter_code
_entity_poly.pdbx_strand_id
1 'polypeptide(L)'
;MTQVTSTTMEPLSARIPSDLYLWLAQLKVEGASTNSDKLRVLLGQLKRQHDGAFDFVTALAWCRDLAAKPRAALAQLEADTGQHSEVLSQALEHISHAMALLMSAEVGNLAQAAQLEDKLLRRSFAHTESLLRQATTAQAAAFDPDVVQRHLGATLQLAQAIQRLKQASFQGD
;
A
#
# COMPACT_ATOMS: atom_id res chain seq x y z
N MET A 1 -18.17 -35.79 2.86
CA MET A 1 -19.26 -34.89 3.31
C MET A 1 -18.62 -33.67 3.92
N THR A 2 -18.59 -32.55 3.21
CA THR A 2 -18.01 -31.29 3.68
C THR A 2 -19.05 -30.60 4.55
N GLN A 3 -18.81 -30.57 5.86
CA GLN A 3 -19.73 -29.98 6.83
C GLN A 3 -19.71 -28.45 6.65
N VAL A 4 -20.82 -27.90 6.18
CA VAL A 4 -21.03 -26.44 6.12
C VAL A 4 -21.23 -25.98 7.57
N THR A 5 -20.24 -25.32 8.16
CA THR A 5 -20.40 -24.67 9.45
C THR A 5 -21.38 -23.52 9.30
N SER A 6 -22.60 -23.67 9.82
CA SER A 6 -23.56 -22.58 9.91
C SER A 6 -23.02 -21.51 10.85
N THR A 7 -22.67 -20.35 10.31
CA THR A 7 -22.29 -19.18 11.11
C THR A 7 -23.46 -18.78 11.99
N THR A 8 -23.34 -18.96 13.31
CA THR A 8 -24.34 -18.53 14.27
C THR A 8 -24.25 -17.01 14.44
N MET A 9 -25.40 -16.32 14.34
CA MET A 9 -25.49 -14.87 14.47
C MET A 9 -26.00 -14.51 15.86
N GLU A 10 -25.18 -13.82 16.65
CA GLU A 10 -25.57 -13.33 17.98
C GLU A 10 -26.15 -11.91 17.89
N PRO A 11 -27.25 -11.59 18.60
CA PRO A 11 -27.83 -10.26 18.59
C PRO A 11 -26.95 -9.26 19.37
N LEU A 12 -26.61 -8.13 18.74
CA LEU A 12 -25.91 -7.02 19.37
C LEU A 12 -26.90 -5.87 19.62
N SER A 13 -27.12 -5.51 20.89
CA SER A 13 -27.90 -4.33 21.28
C SER A 13 -26.96 -3.24 21.81
N ALA A 14 -26.90 -2.11 21.12
CA ALA A 14 -26.05 -0.97 21.49
C ALA A 14 -26.74 0.35 21.15
N ARG A 15 -26.41 1.41 21.91
CA ARG A 15 -26.79 2.79 21.58
C ARG A 15 -25.63 3.47 20.89
N ILE A 16 -25.91 4.14 19.77
CA ILE A 16 -24.93 4.97 19.07
C ILE A 16 -25.46 6.40 18.92
N PRO A 17 -24.58 7.42 18.90
CA PRO A 17 -24.92 8.79 18.54
C PRO A 17 -25.75 8.90 17.26
N SER A 18 -26.71 9.84 17.24
CA SER A 18 -27.67 10.00 16.14
C SER A 18 -27.01 10.37 14.81
N ASP A 19 -25.95 11.17 14.85
CA ASP A 19 -25.12 11.53 13.70
C ASP A 19 -24.42 10.31 13.09
N LEU A 20 -23.85 9.43 13.92
CA LEU A 20 -23.24 8.19 13.45
C LEU A 20 -24.26 7.23 12.83
N TYR A 21 -25.47 7.15 13.40
CA TYR A 21 -26.55 6.36 12.82
C TYR A 21 -26.96 6.86 11.43
N LEU A 22 -27.15 8.18 11.28
CA LEU A 22 -27.50 8.79 10.00
C LEU A 22 -26.40 8.62 8.96
N TRP A 23 -25.14 8.78 9.36
CA TRP A 23 -23.99 8.51 8.50
C TRP A 23 -23.96 7.05 8.03
N LEU A 24 -24.12 6.09 8.95
CA LEU A 24 -24.14 4.66 8.61
C LEU A 24 -25.28 4.32 7.64
N ALA A 25 -26.45 4.93 7.82
CA ALA A 25 -27.60 4.74 6.93
C ALA A 25 -27.29 5.19 5.49
N GLN A 26 -26.49 6.24 5.31
CA GLN A 26 -26.10 6.77 4.00
C GLN A 26 -24.86 6.11 3.40
N LEU A 27 -24.01 5.48 4.23
CA LEU A 27 -22.78 4.85 3.78
C LEU A 27 -23.05 3.74 2.77
N LYS A 28 -22.43 3.80 1.59
CA LYS A 28 -22.45 2.72 0.60
C LYS A 28 -21.33 1.74 0.92
N VAL A 29 -21.69 0.50 1.23
CA VAL A 29 -20.73 -0.58 1.49
C VAL A 29 -21.02 -1.69 0.50
N GLU A 30 -19.99 -2.13 -0.23
CA GLU A 30 -20.13 -3.21 -1.20
C GLU A 30 -20.58 -4.50 -0.52
N GLY A 31 -21.57 -5.19 -1.11
CA GLY A 31 -22.15 -6.40 -0.53
C GLY A 31 -23.05 -6.20 0.70
N ALA A 32 -23.37 -4.96 1.08
CA ALA A 32 -24.23 -4.68 2.23
C ALA A 32 -25.39 -3.72 1.88
N SER A 33 -26.62 -4.17 2.15
CA SER A 33 -27.83 -3.40 1.86
C SER A 33 -28.49 -2.83 3.11
N THR A 34 -28.48 -3.57 4.23
CA THR A 34 -29.05 -3.14 5.50
C THR A 34 -27.99 -2.55 6.43
N ASN A 35 -28.41 -1.75 7.42
CA ASN A 35 -27.50 -1.25 8.46
C ASN A 35 -26.80 -2.39 9.22
N SER A 36 -27.50 -3.51 9.44
CA SER A 36 -26.93 -4.72 10.04
C SER A 36 -25.85 -5.35 9.15
N ASP A 37 -26.05 -5.37 7.83
CA ASP A 37 -25.03 -5.85 6.89
C ASP A 37 -23.81 -4.94 6.85
N LYS A 38 -24.03 -3.63 6.86
CA LYS A 38 -22.95 -2.64 6.91
C LYS A 38 -22.13 -2.82 8.18
N LEU A 39 -22.79 -2.96 9.33
CA LEU A 39 -22.09 -3.24 10.60
C LEU A 39 -21.29 -4.53 10.52
N ARG A 40 -21.83 -5.60 9.94
CA ARG A 40 -21.11 -6.88 9.78
C ARG A 40 -19.86 -6.71 8.92
N VAL A 41 -19.97 -6.03 7.78
CA VAL A 41 -18.83 -5.78 6.88
C VAL A 41 -17.79 -4.90 7.56
N LEU A 42 -18.21 -3.80 8.21
CA LEU A 42 -17.30 -2.87 8.88
C LEU A 42 -16.62 -3.50 10.10
N LEU A 43 -17.33 -4.29 10.91
CA LEU A 43 -16.74 -5.04 12.02
C LEU A 43 -15.78 -6.12 11.50
N GLY A 44 -16.09 -6.77 10.38
CA GLY A 44 -15.17 -7.69 9.73
C GLY A 44 -13.90 -6.99 9.23
N GLN A 45 -14.02 -5.77 8.68
CA GLN A 45 -12.86 -4.94 8.32
C GLN A 45 -12.04 -4.53 9.54
N LEU A 46 -12.70 -4.07 10.62
CA LEU A 46 -12.05 -3.70 11.87
C LEU A 46 -11.35 -4.88 12.52
N LYS A 47 -11.98 -6.07 12.50
CA LYS A 47 -11.37 -7.31 12.98
C LYS A 47 -10.15 -7.67 12.14
N ARG A 48 -10.23 -7.59 10.81
CA ARG A 48 -9.06 -7.82 9.93
C ARG A 48 -7.94 -6.81 10.17
N GLN A 49 -8.27 -5.55 10.45
CA GLN A 49 -7.30 -4.53 10.83
C GLN A 49 -6.64 -4.86 12.17
N HIS A 50 -7.43 -5.25 13.17
CA HIS A 50 -6.93 -5.66 14.48
C HIS A 50 -6.04 -6.90 14.37
N ASP A 51 -6.49 -7.95 13.69
CA ASP A 51 -5.72 -9.19 13.48
C ASP A 51 -4.49 -8.93 12.59
N GLY A 52 -4.62 -8.04 11.60
CA GLY A 52 -3.55 -7.63 10.68
C GLY A 52 -2.48 -6.74 11.32
N ALA A 53 -2.72 -6.19 12.50
CA ALA A 53 -1.66 -5.53 13.28
C ALA A 53 -0.59 -6.51 13.77
N PHE A 54 -0.82 -7.84 13.68
CA PHE A 54 0.06 -8.86 14.25
C PHE A 54 0.81 -9.72 13.24
N ASP A 55 0.51 -9.62 11.93
CA ASP A 55 1.23 -10.38 10.89
C ASP A 55 1.32 -9.59 9.57
N PHE A 56 2.48 -9.67 8.94
CA PHE A 56 2.80 -8.96 7.71
C PHE A 56 1.90 -9.37 6.53
N VAL A 57 1.60 -10.66 6.36
CA VAL A 57 0.80 -11.15 5.22
C VAL A 57 -0.62 -10.58 5.30
N THR A 58 -1.18 -10.58 6.50
CA THR A 58 -2.51 -10.02 6.76
C THR A 58 -2.53 -8.50 6.61
N ALA A 59 -1.50 -7.80 7.11
CA ALA A 59 -1.34 -6.36 6.91
C ALA A 59 -1.24 -5.99 5.43
N LEU A 60 -0.50 -6.78 4.63
CA LEU A 60 -0.33 -6.55 3.19
C LEU A 60 -1.65 -6.75 2.42
N ALA A 61 -2.40 -7.81 2.73
CA ALA A 61 -3.72 -8.02 2.14
C ALA A 61 -4.65 -6.83 2.43
N TRP A 62 -4.67 -6.35 3.68
CA TRP A 62 -5.45 -5.18 4.05
C TRP A 62 -5.00 -3.90 3.32
N CYS A 63 -3.69 -3.65 3.25
CA CYS A 63 -3.16 -2.50 2.52
C CYS A 63 -3.45 -2.55 1.01
N ARG A 64 -3.60 -3.76 0.45
CA ARG A 64 -4.02 -3.94 -0.94
C ARG A 64 -5.51 -3.65 -1.12
N ASP A 65 -6.35 -4.09 -0.20
CA ASP A 65 -7.79 -3.79 -0.17
C ASP A 65 -8.04 -2.27 -0.10
N LEU A 66 -7.28 -1.53 0.72
CA LEU A 66 -7.40 -0.07 0.82
C LEU A 66 -7.16 0.64 -0.54
N ALA A 67 -6.30 0.08 -1.38
CA ALA A 67 -6.00 0.58 -2.71
C ALA A 67 -6.72 -0.20 -3.83
N ALA A 68 -7.73 -1.02 -3.52
CA ALA A 68 -8.47 -1.80 -4.51
C ALA A 68 -9.21 -0.90 -5.53
N LYS A 69 -9.85 0.18 -5.06
CA LYS A 69 -10.56 1.11 -5.94
C LYS A 69 -9.65 1.77 -7.00
N PRO A 70 -8.53 2.43 -6.64
CA PRO A 70 -7.63 2.98 -7.65
C PRO A 70 -7.01 1.89 -8.52
N ARG A 71 -6.68 0.70 -7.98
CA ARG A 71 -6.20 -0.44 -8.79
C ARG A 71 -7.20 -0.86 -9.86
N ALA A 72 -8.47 -1.03 -9.50
CA ALA A 72 -9.53 -1.41 -10.44
C ALA A 72 -9.76 -0.33 -11.50
N ALA A 73 -9.77 0.95 -11.09
CA ALA A 73 -9.90 2.07 -12.03
C ALA A 73 -8.74 2.15 -13.02
N LEU A 74 -7.51 1.89 -12.57
CA LEU A 74 -6.33 1.83 -13.45
C LEU A 74 -6.43 0.65 -14.41
N ALA A 75 -6.73 -0.55 -13.92
CA ALA A 75 -6.89 -1.73 -14.77
C ALA A 75 -7.95 -1.52 -15.87
N GLN A 76 -9.06 -0.84 -15.54
CA GLN A 76 -10.07 -0.46 -16.52
C GLN A 76 -9.51 0.53 -17.55
N LEU A 77 -8.80 1.58 -17.11
CA LEU A 77 -8.19 2.56 -18.00
C LEU A 77 -7.16 1.93 -18.94
N GLU A 78 -6.34 1.00 -18.44
CA GLU A 78 -5.36 0.26 -19.23
C GLU A 78 -6.02 -0.66 -20.26
N ALA A 79 -7.12 -1.32 -19.88
CA ALA A 79 -7.91 -2.14 -20.81
C ALA A 79 -8.55 -1.29 -21.92
N ASP A 80 -9.05 -0.10 -21.59
CA ASP A 80 -9.73 0.80 -22.54
C ASP A 80 -8.75 1.50 -23.50
N THR A 81 -7.54 1.83 -23.02
CA THR A 81 -6.55 2.61 -23.80
C THR A 81 -5.48 1.74 -24.45
N GLY A 82 -5.28 0.51 -23.96
CA GLY A 82 -4.13 -0.34 -24.33
C GLY A 82 -2.79 0.16 -23.80
N GLN A 83 -2.76 1.23 -22.99
CA GLN A 83 -1.56 1.78 -22.39
C GLN A 83 -1.41 1.28 -20.95
N HIS A 84 -0.28 0.66 -20.63
CA HIS A 84 0.02 0.18 -19.28
C HIS A 84 0.97 1.12 -18.53
N SER A 85 0.70 1.40 -17.25
CA SER A 85 1.58 2.21 -16.40
C SER A 85 2.30 1.36 -15.35
N GLU A 86 3.54 1.01 -15.67
CA GLU A 86 4.49 0.39 -14.73
C GLU A 86 4.76 1.31 -13.53
N VAL A 87 4.89 2.62 -13.77
CA VAL A 87 5.15 3.60 -12.69
C VAL A 87 4.05 3.56 -11.63
N LEU A 88 2.78 3.59 -12.02
CA LEU A 88 1.66 3.55 -11.08
C LEU A 88 1.49 2.17 -10.44
N SER A 89 1.66 1.10 -11.20
CA SER A 89 1.61 -0.28 -10.69
C SER A 89 2.66 -0.50 -9.60
N GLN A 90 3.89 -0.06 -9.86
CA GLN A 90 5.00 -0.15 -8.91
C GLN A 90 4.82 0.75 -7.69
N ALA A 91 4.27 1.95 -7.86
CA ALA A 91 3.96 2.85 -6.74
C ALA A 91 2.91 2.24 -5.81
N LEU A 92 1.81 1.71 -6.35
CA LEU A 92 0.75 1.07 -5.57
C LEU A 92 1.28 -0.14 -4.78
N GLU A 93 2.09 -0.98 -5.41
CA GLU A 93 2.69 -2.14 -4.75
C GLU A 93 3.76 -1.72 -3.72
N HIS A 94 4.56 -0.69 -3.99
CA HIS A 94 5.52 -0.17 -3.03
C HIS A 94 4.82 0.36 -1.77
N ILE A 95 3.81 1.22 -1.93
CA ILE A 95 3.07 1.84 -0.82
C ILE A 95 2.35 0.78 0.01
N SER A 96 1.63 -0.15 -0.62
CA SER A 96 0.94 -1.22 0.12
C SER A 96 1.90 -2.04 0.98
N HIS A 97 3.10 -2.33 0.48
CA HIS A 97 4.10 -3.12 1.20
C HIS A 97 4.83 -2.32 2.30
N ALA A 98 5.14 -1.05 2.06
CA ALA A 98 5.74 -0.18 3.07
C ALA A 98 4.78 0.02 4.25
N MET A 99 3.49 0.24 3.96
CA MET A 99 2.45 0.32 4.98
C MET A 99 2.32 -0.99 5.76
N ALA A 100 2.32 -2.13 5.07
CA ALA A 100 2.27 -3.44 5.72
C ALA A 100 3.45 -3.66 6.68
N LEU A 101 4.67 -3.30 6.26
CA LEU A 101 5.86 -3.36 7.12
C LEU A 101 5.71 -2.51 8.38
N LEU A 102 5.20 -1.29 8.26
CA LEU A 102 4.98 -0.38 9.39
C LEU A 102 3.92 -0.92 10.36
N MET A 103 2.83 -1.44 9.81
CA MET A 103 1.69 -1.90 10.58
C MET A 103 1.94 -3.17 11.37
N SER A 104 2.67 -4.11 10.78
CA SER A 104 2.98 -5.39 11.41
C SER A 104 4.30 -5.34 12.19
N ALA A 105 4.88 -4.15 12.38
CA ALA A 105 6.13 -4.02 13.09
C ALA A 105 5.92 -4.07 14.61
N GLU A 106 6.70 -4.90 15.27
CA GLU A 106 6.88 -4.80 16.72
C GLU A 106 8.06 -3.88 16.99
N VAL A 107 7.83 -2.72 17.60
CA VAL A 107 8.88 -1.77 17.97
C VAL A 107 8.85 -1.56 19.49
N GLY A 108 9.57 -2.41 20.22
CA GLY A 108 9.73 -2.34 21.67
C GLY A 108 11.14 -2.02 22.13
N ASN A 109 12.14 -2.08 21.24
CA ASN A 109 13.54 -1.79 21.55
C ASN A 109 14.33 -1.31 20.31
N LEU A 110 15.57 -0.88 20.53
CA LEU A 110 16.45 -0.35 19.49
C LEU A 110 16.73 -1.36 18.36
N ALA A 111 16.91 -2.64 18.68
CA ALA A 111 17.22 -3.66 17.68
C ALA A 111 16.03 -3.88 16.73
N GLN A 112 14.82 -3.91 17.28
CA GLN A 112 13.58 -3.99 16.51
C GLN A 112 13.35 -2.75 15.64
N ALA A 113 13.61 -1.55 16.17
CA ALA A 113 13.55 -0.31 15.40
C ALA A 113 14.53 -0.31 14.23
N ALA A 114 15.78 -0.71 14.47
CA ALA A 114 16.81 -0.82 13.43
C ALA A 114 16.44 -1.86 12.35
N GLN A 115 15.83 -2.97 12.74
CA GLN A 115 15.36 -3.98 11.78
C GLN A 115 14.22 -3.46 10.90
N LEU A 116 13.28 -2.69 11.48
CA LEU A 116 12.22 -2.05 10.70
C LEU A 116 12.80 -1.02 9.73
N GLU A 117 13.74 -0.20 10.21
CA GLU A 117 14.47 0.77 9.38
C GLU A 117 15.13 0.09 8.17
N ASP A 118 15.91 -0.97 8.39
CA ASP A 118 16.55 -1.72 7.31
C ASP A 118 15.54 -2.26 6.29
N LYS A 119 14.45 -2.89 6.75
CA LYS A 119 13.40 -3.43 5.87
C LYS A 119 12.75 -2.34 5.01
N LEU A 120 12.43 -1.19 5.60
CA LEU A 120 11.82 -0.06 4.90
C LEU A 120 12.80 0.55 3.90
N LEU A 121 14.05 0.80 4.30
CA LEU A 121 15.07 1.35 3.41
C LEU A 121 15.35 0.42 2.24
N ARG A 122 15.50 -0.89 2.49
CA ARG A 122 15.72 -1.88 1.44
C ARG A 122 14.58 -1.90 0.43
N ARG A 123 13.33 -1.75 0.88
CA ARG A 123 12.14 -1.65 0.00
C ARG A 123 12.10 -0.33 -0.77
N SER A 124 12.44 0.79 -0.14
CA SER A 124 12.50 2.12 -0.77
C SER A 124 13.58 2.20 -1.83
N PHE A 125 14.76 1.63 -1.59
CA PHE A 125 15.81 1.53 -2.60
C PHE A 125 15.42 0.60 -3.75
N ALA A 126 14.81 -0.56 -3.48
CA ALA A 126 14.29 -1.42 -4.55
C ALA A 126 13.26 -0.70 -5.44
N HIS A 127 12.38 0.12 -4.85
CA HIS A 127 11.45 0.95 -5.61
C HIS A 127 12.16 2.05 -6.41
N THR A 128 13.15 2.71 -5.80
CA THR A 128 13.98 3.73 -6.47
C THR A 128 14.69 3.14 -7.67
N GLU A 129 15.31 1.97 -7.53
CA GLU A 129 15.94 1.26 -8.67
C GLU A 129 14.92 0.94 -9.78
N SER A 130 13.69 0.56 -9.40
CA SER A 130 12.63 0.29 -10.37
C SER A 130 12.24 1.56 -11.15
N LEU A 131 12.13 2.70 -10.47
CA LEU A 131 11.89 4.00 -11.11
C LEU A 131 13.06 4.42 -11.99
N LEU A 132 14.30 4.20 -11.55
CA LEU A 132 15.49 4.47 -12.35
C LEU A 132 15.57 3.58 -13.60
N ARG A 133 15.10 2.32 -13.52
CA ARG A 133 14.97 1.45 -14.70
C ARG A 133 14.00 2.04 -15.74
N GLN A 134 12.93 2.70 -15.29
CA GLN A 134 12.00 3.41 -16.19
C GLN A 134 12.60 4.65 -16.87
N ALA A 135 13.72 5.16 -16.35
CA ALA A 135 14.46 6.26 -16.96
C ALA A 135 15.51 5.82 -18.00
N THR A 136 15.73 4.51 -18.18
CA THR A 136 16.77 4.01 -19.09
C THR A 136 16.39 4.14 -20.57
N THR A 137 15.09 4.27 -20.86
CA THR A 137 14.54 4.54 -22.19
C THR A 137 14.09 6.00 -22.32
N ALA A 138 13.97 6.48 -23.56
CA ALA A 138 13.53 7.85 -23.83
C ALA A 138 12.11 8.14 -23.31
N GLN A 139 11.26 7.10 -23.23
CA GLN A 139 9.91 7.16 -22.70
C GLN A 139 9.75 6.09 -21.62
N ALA A 140 9.14 6.47 -20.49
CA ALA A 140 8.79 5.54 -19.43
C ALA A 140 7.51 4.75 -19.77
N ALA A 141 7.36 3.55 -19.23
CA ALA A 141 6.08 2.83 -19.26
C ALA A 141 5.11 3.47 -18.25
N ALA A 142 4.51 4.58 -18.67
CA ALA A 142 3.58 5.38 -17.89
C ALA A 142 2.53 6.02 -18.80
N PHE A 143 1.44 6.55 -18.21
CA PHE A 143 0.44 7.30 -18.96
C PHE A 143 1.01 8.59 -19.56
N ASP A 144 1.87 9.30 -18.81
CA ASP A 144 2.70 10.39 -19.32
C ASP A 144 4.13 9.85 -19.55
N PRO A 145 4.59 9.71 -20.81
CA PRO A 145 5.89 9.11 -21.12
C PRO A 145 7.08 9.93 -20.57
N ASP A 146 6.88 11.22 -20.31
CA ASP A 146 7.93 12.13 -19.84
C ASP A 146 7.96 12.27 -18.30
N VAL A 147 7.01 11.64 -17.59
CA VAL A 147 6.83 11.85 -16.15
C VAL A 147 8.08 11.52 -15.33
N VAL A 148 8.79 10.46 -15.69
CA VAL A 148 10.01 10.04 -14.99
C VAL A 148 11.13 11.05 -15.24
N GLN A 149 11.34 11.44 -16.51
CA GLN A 149 12.40 12.37 -16.89
C GLN A 149 12.22 13.75 -16.23
N ARG A 150 10.98 14.20 -16.07
CA ARG A 150 10.64 15.46 -15.39
C ARG A 150 11.10 15.51 -13.92
N HIS A 151 11.14 14.36 -13.24
CA HIS A 151 11.46 14.29 -11.81
C HIS A 151 12.85 13.72 -11.51
N LEU A 152 13.54 13.14 -12.51
CA LEU A 152 14.80 12.42 -12.34
C LEU A 152 15.99 13.31 -11.98
N GLY A 153 15.99 14.58 -12.41
CA GLY A 153 17.16 15.46 -12.37
C GLY A 153 17.80 15.61 -10.98
N ALA A 154 16.99 15.88 -9.95
CA ALA A 154 17.50 16.03 -8.58
C ALA A 154 18.10 14.73 -8.03
N THR A 155 17.46 13.59 -8.31
CA THR A 155 17.94 12.26 -7.89
C THR A 155 19.30 11.94 -8.48
N LEU A 156 19.52 12.24 -9.78
CA LEU A 156 20.81 12.02 -10.43
C LEU A 156 21.91 12.92 -9.87
N GLN A 157 21.61 14.18 -9.57
CA GLN A 157 22.58 15.09 -8.96
C GLN A 157 23.06 14.57 -7.61
N LEU A 158 22.13 14.09 -6.76
CA LEU A 158 22.45 13.48 -5.47
C LEU A 158 23.27 12.19 -5.66
N ALA A 159 22.87 11.31 -6.56
CA ALA A 159 23.61 10.07 -6.85
C ALA A 159 25.06 10.34 -7.30
N GLN A 160 25.25 11.31 -8.21
CA GLN A 160 26.58 11.73 -8.68
C GLN A 160 27.41 12.38 -7.57
N ALA A 161 26.80 13.19 -6.71
CA ALA A 161 27.48 13.81 -5.57
C ALA A 161 27.97 12.72 -4.58
N ILE A 162 27.10 11.76 -4.25
CA ILE A 162 27.44 10.62 -3.39
C ILE A 162 28.58 9.79 -4.00
N GLN A 163 28.53 9.51 -5.31
CA GLN A 163 29.58 8.75 -6.00
C GLN A 163 30.93 9.46 -5.92
N ARG A 164 30.97 10.78 -6.17
CA ARG A 164 32.19 11.58 -6.07
C ARG A 164 32.75 11.59 -4.64
N LEU A 165 31.90 11.75 -3.62
CA LEU A 165 32.32 11.71 -2.23
C LEU A 165 32.92 10.35 -1.84
N LYS A 166 32.29 9.25 -2.27
CA LYS A 166 32.82 7.90 -2.03
C LYS A 166 34.17 7.70 -2.71
N GLN A 167 34.33 8.13 -3.96
CA GLN A 167 35.61 8.03 -4.68
C GLN A 167 36.73 8.82 -4.01
N ALA A 168 36.42 10.02 -3.48
CA ALA A 168 37.39 10.84 -2.74
C ALA A 168 37.81 10.18 -1.42
N SER A 169 36.91 9.55 -0.68
CA SER A 169 37.27 8.80 0.53
C SER A 169 38.15 7.57 0.24
N PHE A 170 37.98 6.91 -0.91
CA PHE A 170 38.80 5.76 -1.30
C PHE A 170 40.20 6.14 -1.83
N GLN A 171 40.45 7.40 -2.17
CA GLN A 171 41.76 7.88 -2.65
C GLN A 171 42.60 8.56 -1.55
N GLY A 172 42.02 8.77 -0.36
CA GLY A 172 42.66 9.43 0.78
C GLY A 172 43.18 8.50 1.88
N ASP A 173 43.03 7.18 1.71
CA ASP A 173 43.65 6.10 2.50
C ASP A 173 44.79 5.44 1.69
#